data_AF-A0A9W8ZFB9-F1
#
_entry.id   AF-A0A9W8ZFB9-F1
#
_cell.length_a   1.000
_cell.length_b   1.000
_cell.length_c   1.000
_cell.angle_alpha   90.00
_cell.angle_beta   90.00
_cell.angle_gamma   90.00
#
_symmetry.space_group_name_H-M   'P 1'
#
loop_
_entity.id
_entity.type
_entity.pdbx_description
1 polymer ?
#
loop_
_entity_poly.entity_id
_entity_poly.type
_entity_poly.pdbx_seq_one_letter_code
_entity_poly.pdbx_strand_id
1 'polypeptide(L)'
;MTEEDAVEVVRRLKAGTDVGTIVKNVRDGNLLMQLSLTPETTRQFELPYLAKMPSHLFVEGNPYMNSRLFRAVSSSTSHTNAENRQLTAEFLAEARRLWDLEPVEEPYITTIQAALALSQTYIINGLDKLSTFFLEQAIKMGQHMHLFDSSSNGKMKDTRMAKAGIHTAWKTFSWQAMLAYSYLRAPLLKDPPQIPLPDMELDPQWYGETWVQYPHDQNLTALCLGHHMKAEAELFTIFNELSYLCFGRPSRSLITSEILSLKGKFDAWKAALPGTLQPGALVLPHSFSLHFRYHQAMIGLMQLPLADSSDAVVDSGIGAEETPKAIIRSLEVKLEFLMRLYYMRHSFVNHSPWLIYPMARLGNHANELLEGGSDEDPGKLDGYRSTIILCAKALESQAHNFHVATSLGIQLHSIVKPEMLQLLQTYVKAVDVESAEEEMVAHHPHSQWPIPIINLGDDPEKARVDRLIEGFKGTHLQSGAVKV
;
A
#
# COMPACT_ATOMS: atom_id res chain seq x y z
N MET A 1 18.25 -16.36 6.34
CA MET A 1 19.66 -16.71 6.63
C MET A 1 19.89 -18.05 5.98
N THR A 2 20.72 -18.11 4.94
CA THR A 2 21.05 -19.38 4.30
C THR A 2 21.99 -20.18 5.19
N GLU A 3 22.15 -21.48 4.90
CA GLU A 3 23.08 -22.35 5.63
C GLU A 3 24.54 -21.87 5.49
N GLU A 4 24.91 -21.33 4.32
CA GLU A 4 26.23 -20.71 4.09
C GLU A 4 26.46 -19.46 4.93
N ASP A 5 25.42 -18.65 5.14
CA ASP A 5 25.52 -17.45 5.99
C ASP A 5 25.63 -17.80 7.47
N ALA A 6 24.90 -18.83 7.91
CA ALA A 6 25.03 -19.37 9.26
C ALA A 6 26.44 -19.93 9.48
N VAL A 7 27.00 -20.62 8.47
CA VAL A 7 28.38 -21.12 8.48
C VAL A 7 29.38 -19.97 8.53
N GLU A 8 29.18 -18.87 7.81
CA GLU A 8 30.08 -17.71 7.84
C GLU A 8 30.02 -16.94 9.17
N VAL A 9 28.83 -16.76 9.76
CA VAL A 9 28.68 -16.19 11.11
C VAL A 9 29.37 -17.09 12.13
N VAL A 10 29.16 -18.40 12.06
CA VAL A 10 29.84 -19.38 12.94
C VAL A 10 31.35 -19.40 12.70
N ARG A 11 31.82 -19.23 11.46
CA ARG A 11 33.24 -19.14 11.12
C ARG A 11 33.88 -17.90 11.75
N ARG A 12 33.23 -16.74 11.70
CA ARG A 12 33.72 -15.49 12.31
C ARG A 12 33.69 -15.53 13.83
N LEU A 13 32.66 -16.15 14.43
CA LEU A 13 32.61 -16.42 15.86
C LEU A 13 33.76 -17.35 16.29
N LYS A 14 34.03 -18.40 15.52
CA LYS A 14 35.16 -19.32 15.76
C LYS A 14 36.52 -18.68 15.53
N ALA A 15 36.60 -17.65 14.68
CA ALA A 15 37.82 -16.85 14.47
C ALA A 15 38.06 -15.80 15.57
N GLY A 16 37.19 -15.71 16.58
CA GLY A 16 37.35 -14.81 17.73
C GLY A 16 36.96 -13.36 17.44
N THR A 17 36.21 -13.11 16.35
CA THR A 17 35.68 -11.77 16.06
C THR A 17 34.66 -11.38 17.13
N ASP A 18 34.81 -10.17 17.68
CA ASP A 18 33.94 -9.63 18.72
C ASP A 18 32.45 -9.65 18.31
N VAL A 19 31.59 -10.10 19.23
CA VAL A 19 30.15 -10.25 19.03
C VAL A 19 29.49 -8.89 18.77
N GLY A 20 29.95 -7.83 19.44
CA GLY A 20 29.47 -6.47 19.20
C GLY A 20 29.75 -5.99 17.78
N THR A 21 30.92 -6.35 17.24
CA THR A 21 31.35 -6.04 15.88
C THR A 21 30.59 -6.85 14.82
N ILE A 22 30.26 -8.11 15.11
CA ILE A 22 29.40 -8.94 14.25
C ILE A 22 27.98 -8.37 14.22
N VAL A 23 27.42 -8.03 15.38
CA VAL A 23 26.10 -7.38 15.49
C VAL A 23 26.11 -6.02 14.79
N LYS A 24 27.20 -5.26 14.91
CA LYS A 24 27.39 -3.98 14.22
C LYS A 24 27.47 -4.18 12.70
N ASN A 25 28.23 -5.14 12.18
CA ASN A 25 28.27 -5.45 10.74
C ASN A 25 26.96 -6.03 10.17
N VAL A 26 26.17 -6.71 11.02
CA VAL A 26 24.80 -7.16 10.69
C VAL A 26 23.82 -5.99 10.70
N ARG A 27 24.05 -4.97 11.54
CA ARG A 27 23.25 -3.74 11.65
C ARG A 27 23.62 -2.69 10.58
N ASP A 28 24.89 -2.66 10.16
CA ASP A 28 25.51 -1.64 9.31
C ASP A 28 25.62 -2.09 7.83
N GLY A 29 24.72 -2.98 7.39
CA GLY A 29 24.42 -3.14 5.97
C GLY A 29 25.28 -4.11 5.16
N ASN A 30 26.54 -4.39 5.48
CA ASN A 30 27.40 -5.17 4.56
C ASN A 30 27.01 -6.67 4.50
N LEU A 31 26.64 -7.28 5.64
CA LEU A 31 26.11 -8.66 5.65
C LEU A 31 24.65 -8.70 5.18
N LEU A 32 23.85 -7.68 5.50
CA LEU A 32 22.46 -7.53 5.03
C LEU A 32 22.38 -7.38 3.50
N MET A 33 23.32 -6.71 2.86
CA MET A 33 23.36 -6.56 1.40
C MET A 33 23.56 -7.90 0.68
N GLN A 34 24.24 -8.87 1.30
CA GLN A 34 24.31 -10.27 0.84
C GLN A 34 23.15 -11.15 1.35
N LEU A 35 22.64 -10.89 2.56
CA LEU A 35 21.59 -11.67 3.23
C LEU A 35 20.15 -11.30 2.87
N SER A 36 19.91 -10.12 2.28
CA SER A 36 18.57 -9.54 2.07
C SER A 36 18.10 -9.59 0.63
N LEU A 37 18.50 -10.60 -0.15
CA LEU A 37 18.07 -10.72 -1.55
C LEU A 37 17.38 -12.05 -1.91
N THR A 38 17.35 -13.02 -0.99
CA THR A 38 16.58 -14.25 -1.15
C THR A 38 15.44 -14.28 -0.12
N PRO A 39 14.19 -14.02 -0.53
CA PRO A 39 13.04 -14.08 0.37
C PRO A 39 12.89 -15.50 0.94
N GLU A 40 12.39 -15.62 2.17
CA GLU A 40 11.96 -16.90 2.74
C GLU A 40 10.83 -17.46 1.85
N THR A 41 11.12 -18.56 1.15
CA THR A 41 10.17 -19.16 0.20
C THR A 41 9.12 -20.04 0.90
N THR A 42 9.32 -20.38 2.17
CA THR A 42 8.50 -21.37 2.88
C THR A 42 7.09 -20.87 3.22
N ARG A 43 6.91 -19.54 3.35
CA ARG A 43 5.64 -18.88 3.70
C ARG A 43 5.22 -17.83 2.68
N GLN A 44 5.58 -18.01 1.41
CA GLN A 44 5.06 -17.13 0.36
C GLN A 44 3.53 -17.24 0.32
N PHE A 45 2.86 -16.12 0.55
CA PHE A 45 1.41 -16.07 0.50
C PHE A 45 0.99 -16.15 -0.97
N GLU A 46 0.58 -17.35 -1.38
CA GLU A 46 0.05 -17.63 -2.70
C GLU A 46 -1.47 -17.48 -2.76
N LEU A 47 -2.19 -17.20 -1.68
CA LEU A 47 -3.65 -17.03 -1.76
C LEU A 47 -4.01 -15.55 -2.07
N PRO A 48 -5.02 -15.21 -2.90
CA PRO A 48 -5.89 -16.07 -3.73
C PRO A 48 -5.24 -16.64 -4.99
N TYR A 49 -4.01 -16.27 -5.28
CA TYR A 49 -3.25 -16.63 -6.48
C TYR A 49 -2.61 -18.03 -6.42
N LEU A 50 -3.41 -19.06 -6.10
CA LEU A 50 -2.91 -20.42 -6.18
C LEU A 50 -2.43 -20.65 -7.61
N ALA A 51 -1.15 -20.98 -7.79
CA ALA A 51 -0.59 -21.24 -9.11
C ALA A 51 -1.35 -22.36 -9.86
N LYS A 52 -2.06 -23.22 -9.11
CA LYS A 52 -2.92 -24.28 -9.62
C LYS A 52 -4.21 -24.35 -8.81
N MET A 53 -5.34 -24.48 -9.49
CA MET A 53 -6.62 -24.72 -8.84
C MET A 53 -6.59 -26.06 -8.05
N PRO A 54 -7.14 -26.14 -6.82
CA PRO A 54 -7.23 -27.39 -6.08
C PRO A 54 -8.04 -28.46 -6.82
N SER A 55 -7.55 -29.70 -6.83
CA SER A 55 -8.16 -30.83 -7.55
C SER A 55 -9.63 -31.07 -7.21
N HIS A 56 -10.03 -30.82 -5.95
CA HIS A 56 -11.41 -31.00 -5.49
C HIS A 56 -12.40 -29.95 -6.03
N LEU A 57 -11.92 -28.85 -6.64
CA LEU A 57 -12.77 -27.85 -7.28
C LEU A 57 -13.04 -28.15 -8.77
N PHE A 58 -12.38 -29.16 -9.35
CA PHE A 58 -12.63 -29.67 -10.69
C PHE A 58 -13.85 -30.61 -10.68
N VAL A 59 -15.02 -30.02 -10.43
CA VAL A 59 -16.31 -30.72 -10.40
C VAL A 59 -16.98 -30.56 -11.77
N GLU A 60 -17.56 -31.66 -12.27
CA GLU A 60 -18.34 -31.63 -13.51
C GLU A 60 -19.51 -30.64 -13.38
N GLY A 61 -19.68 -29.77 -14.39
CA GLY A 61 -20.69 -28.71 -14.37
C GLY A 61 -20.29 -27.42 -13.65
N ASN A 62 -19.06 -27.28 -13.14
CA ASN A 62 -18.59 -26.03 -12.54
C ASN A 62 -18.51 -24.90 -13.63
N PRO A 63 -19.31 -23.83 -13.54
CA PRO A 63 -19.33 -22.76 -14.55
C PRO A 63 -17.97 -22.04 -14.69
N TYR A 64 -17.19 -21.98 -13.62
CA TYR A 64 -15.85 -21.40 -13.65
C TYR A 64 -14.93 -22.14 -14.63
N MET A 65 -15.02 -23.47 -14.71
CA MET A 65 -14.23 -24.31 -15.63
C MET A 65 -14.50 -24.00 -17.11
N ASN A 66 -15.70 -23.49 -17.40
CA ASN A 66 -16.10 -23.10 -18.76
C ASN A 66 -15.83 -21.62 -19.04
N SER A 67 -15.39 -20.85 -18.06
CA SER A 67 -15.11 -19.43 -18.20
C SER A 67 -13.86 -19.19 -19.06
N ARG A 68 -13.82 -18.03 -19.73
CA ARG A 68 -12.62 -17.57 -20.44
C ARG A 68 -11.45 -17.40 -19.49
N LEU A 69 -11.69 -16.96 -18.26
CA LEU A 69 -10.68 -16.80 -17.20
C LEU A 69 -10.02 -18.14 -16.87
N PHE A 70 -10.80 -19.17 -16.58
CA PHE A 70 -10.22 -20.49 -16.29
C PHE A 70 -9.47 -21.07 -17.48
N ARG A 71 -10.02 -20.94 -18.71
CA ARG A 71 -9.32 -21.42 -19.92
C ARG A 71 -8.00 -20.70 -20.12
N ALA A 72 -7.99 -19.37 -20.00
CA ALA A 72 -6.79 -18.57 -20.12
C ALA A 72 -5.76 -18.91 -19.03
N VAL A 73 -6.18 -19.10 -17.78
CA VAL A 73 -5.26 -19.42 -16.67
C VAL A 73 -4.79 -20.90 -16.72
N SER A 74 -5.60 -21.81 -17.26
CA SER A 74 -5.30 -23.27 -17.28
C SER A 74 -4.57 -23.75 -18.53
N SER A 75 -4.59 -22.98 -19.62
CA SER A 75 -4.02 -23.42 -20.90
C SER A 75 -2.51 -23.36 -20.99
N SER A 76 -1.81 -22.63 -20.10
CA SER A 76 -0.39 -22.36 -20.31
C SER A 76 0.39 -22.40 -19.01
N THR A 77 1.31 -23.37 -18.91
CA THR A 77 2.24 -23.53 -17.78
C THR A 77 3.31 -22.44 -17.68
N SER A 78 3.37 -21.47 -18.61
CA SER A 78 4.28 -20.32 -18.57
C SER A 78 3.74 -19.19 -19.45
N HIS A 79 2.76 -18.40 -18.99
CA HIS A 79 2.46 -17.14 -19.68
C HIS A 79 3.64 -16.18 -19.52
N THR A 80 4.05 -15.56 -20.63
CA THR A 80 4.94 -14.40 -20.59
C THR A 80 4.22 -13.22 -19.92
N ASN A 81 4.97 -12.28 -19.33
CA ASN A 81 4.38 -11.09 -18.71
C ASN A 81 3.53 -10.27 -19.71
N ALA A 82 3.84 -10.32 -21.00
CA ALA A 82 3.06 -9.66 -22.05
C ALA A 82 1.65 -10.28 -22.21
N GLU A 83 1.55 -11.60 -22.22
CA GLU A 83 0.27 -12.31 -22.36
C GLU A 83 -0.64 -12.08 -21.14
N ASN A 84 -0.08 -12.08 -19.93
CA ASN A 84 -0.84 -11.77 -18.72
C ASN A 84 -1.40 -10.33 -18.73
N ARG A 85 -0.63 -9.36 -19.23
CA ARG A 85 -1.09 -7.97 -19.39
C ARG A 85 -2.20 -7.87 -20.42
N GLN A 86 -2.08 -8.57 -21.55
CA GLN A 86 -3.13 -8.63 -22.56
C GLN A 86 -4.43 -9.21 -21.99
N LEU A 87 -4.35 -10.35 -21.30
CA LEU A 87 -5.52 -10.96 -20.66
C LEU A 87 -6.18 -10.03 -19.63
N THR A 88 -5.37 -9.32 -18.84
CA THR A 88 -5.88 -8.34 -17.87
C THR A 88 -6.65 -7.22 -18.57
N ALA A 89 -6.11 -6.69 -19.69
CA ALA A 89 -6.78 -5.67 -20.49
C ALA A 89 -8.10 -6.19 -21.10
N GLU A 90 -8.11 -7.42 -21.63
CA GLU A 90 -9.30 -8.04 -22.20
C GLU A 90 -10.39 -8.28 -21.14
N PHE A 91 -10.04 -8.76 -19.95
CA PHE A 91 -11.01 -8.93 -18.86
C PHE A 91 -11.55 -7.59 -18.36
N LEU A 92 -10.70 -6.57 -18.25
CA LEU A 92 -11.14 -5.23 -17.86
C LEU A 92 -12.08 -4.63 -18.90
N ALA A 93 -11.77 -4.80 -20.20
CA ALA A 93 -12.63 -4.35 -21.30
C ALA A 93 -13.99 -5.06 -21.27
N GLU A 94 -14.02 -6.38 -21.03
CA GLU A 94 -15.28 -7.13 -20.93
C GLU A 94 -16.07 -6.75 -19.67
N ALA A 95 -15.40 -6.60 -18.52
CA ALA A 95 -16.04 -6.11 -17.29
C ALA A 95 -16.66 -4.72 -17.51
N ARG A 96 -15.98 -3.85 -18.28
CA ARG A 96 -16.51 -2.54 -18.64
C ARG A 96 -17.71 -2.64 -19.58
N ARG A 97 -17.64 -3.49 -20.60
CA ARG A 97 -18.75 -3.73 -21.53
C ARG A 97 -19.99 -4.24 -20.78
N LEU A 98 -19.81 -5.14 -19.81
CA LEU A 98 -20.90 -5.64 -18.97
C LEU A 98 -21.45 -4.56 -18.03
N TRP A 99 -20.58 -3.73 -17.46
CA TRP A 99 -20.98 -2.57 -16.66
C TRP A 99 -21.87 -1.61 -17.46
N ASP A 100 -21.51 -1.32 -18.72
CA ASP A 100 -22.28 -0.39 -19.56
C ASP A 100 -23.65 -0.96 -19.99
N LEU A 101 -23.88 -2.27 -19.84
CA LEU A 101 -25.17 -2.93 -20.06
C LEU A 101 -26.03 -3.03 -18.80
N GLU A 102 -25.44 -2.84 -17.62
CA GLU A 102 -26.13 -2.98 -16.34
C GLU A 102 -27.14 -1.84 -16.15
N PRO A 103 -28.40 -2.14 -15.78
CA PRO A 103 -29.41 -1.11 -15.56
C PRO A 103 -29.09 -0.29 -14.30
N VAL A 104 -28.69 0.96 -14.47
CA VAL A 104 -28.28 1.86 -13.37
C VAL A 104 -29.44 2.25 -12.43
N GLU A 105 -30.69 2.16 -12.91
CA GLU A 105 -31.88 2.60 -12.17
C GLU A 105 -32.26 1.66 -11.00
N GLU A 106 -31.90 0.37 -11.08
CA GLU A 106 -32.18 -0.63 -10.04
C GLU A 106 -30.89 -1.35 -9.61
N PRO A 107 -30.03 -0.69 -8.81
CA PRO A 107 -28.75 -1.26 -8.47
C PRO A 107 -28.87 -2.42 -7.48
N TYR A 108 -28.08 -3.47 -7.71
CA TYR A 108 -27.88 -4.55 -6.76
C TYR A 108 -26.63 -4.29 -5.90
N ILE A 109 -26.55 -4.95 -4.73
CA ILE A 109 -25.33 -4.90 -3.89
C ILE A 109 -24.09 -5.32 -4.69
N THR A 110 -24.23 -6.33 -5.56
CA THR A 110 -23.16 -6.80 -6.44
C THR A 110 -22.74 -5.76 -7.48
N THR A 111 -23.66 -4.91 -7.93
CA THR A 111 -23.35 -3.78 -8.81
C THR A 111 -22.47 -2.75 -8.08
N ILE A 112 -22.76 -2.46 -6.81
CA ILE A 112 -21.89 -1.62 -5.96
C ILE A 112 -20.51 -2.25 -5.79
N GLN A 113 -20.44 -3.55 -5.51
CA GLN A 113 -19.19 -4.29 -5.35
C GLN A 113 -18.35 -4.31 -6.65
N ALA A 114 -19.01 -4.46 -7.80
CA ALA A 114 -18.36 -4.38 -9.11
C ALA A 114 -17.77 -2.98 -9.37
N ALA A 115 -18.49 -1.92 -9.01
CA ALA A 115 -17.98 -0.55 -9.09
C ALA A 115 -16.73 -0.35 -8.20
N LEU A 116 -16.72 -0.90 -6.98
CA LEU A 116 -15.54 -0.84 -6.11
C LEU A 116 -14.35 -1.60 -6.72
N ALA A 117 -14.57 -2.79 -7.28
CA ALA A 117 -13.53 -3.58 -7.93
C ALA A 117 -12.95 -2.86 -9.17
N LEU A 118 -13.82 -2.23 -9.98
CA LEU A 118 -13.41 -1.39 -11.10
C LEU A 118 -12.62 -0.17 -10.62
N SER A 119 -13.11 0.51 -9.57
CA SER A 119 -12.40 1.65 -8.95
C SER A 119 -10.99 1.27 -8.51
N GLN A 120 -10.83 0.14 -7.82
CA GLN A 120 -9.53 -0.39 -7.42
C GLN A 120 -8.66 -0.79 -8.62
N THR A 121 -9.23 -1.38 -9.65
CA THR A 121 -8.45 -1.77 -10.84
C THR A 121 -7.96 -0.55 -11.61
N TYR A 122 -8.76 0.49 -11.75
CA TYR A 122 -8.33 1.71 -12.41
C TYR A 122 -7.29 2.48 -11.59
N ILE A 123 -7.35 2.47 -10.25
CA ILE A 123 -6.37 3.19 -9.43
C ILE A 123 -4.97 2.59 -9.55
N ILE A 124 -4.85 1.25 -9.54
CA ILE A 124 -3.55 0.58 -9.65
C ILE A 124 -2.94 0.80 -11.05
N ASN A 125 -3.78 1.01 -12.06
CA ASN A 125 -3.36 1.34 -13.42
C ASN A 125 -3.24 2.86 -13.66
N GLY A 126 -3.14 3.69 -12.61
CA GLY A 126 -2.92 5.14 -12.72
C GLY A 126 -4.03 5.91 -13.47
N LEU A 127 -5.23 5.34 -13.58
CA LEU A 127 -6.39 5.91 -14.27
C LEU A 127 -7.37 6.51 -13.25
N ASP A 128 -6.87 7.44 -12.44
CA ASP A 128 -7.50 7.86 -11.19
C ASP A 128 -8.85 8.57 -11.39
N LYS A 129 -9.03 9.25 -12.53
CA LYS A 129 -10.32 9.86 -12.91
C LYS A 129 -11.40 8.78 -13.11
N LEU A 130 -11.05 7.70 -13.80
CA LEU A 130 -11.96 6.56 -13.98
C LEU A 130 -12.20 5.86 -12.65
N SER A 131 -11.16 5.70 -11.82
CA SER A 131 -11.32 5.15 -10.47
C SER A 131 -12.30 5.96 -9.62
N THR A 132 -12.18 7.29 -9.64
CA THR A 132 -13.06 8.22 -8.94
C THR A 132 -14.49 8.12 -9.46
N PHE A 133 -14.69 8.06 -10.78
CA PHE A 133 -16.01 7.87 -11.38
C PHE A 133 -16.71 6.63 -10.84
N PHE A 134 -16.04 5.47 -10.82
CA PHE A 134 -16.65 4.24 -10.32
C PHE A 134 -16.94 4.28 -8.82
N LEU A 135 -16.06 4.90 -8.03
CA LEU A 135 -16.31 5.11 -6.61
C LEU A 135 -17.55 5.99 -6.38
N GLU A 136 -17.71 7.07 -7.13
CA GLU A 136 -18.90 7.92 -7.05
C GLU A 136 -20.18 7.17 -7.42
N GLN A 137 -20.13 6.29 -8.43
CA GLN A 137 -21.27 5.41 -8.76
C GLN A 137 -21.59 4.46 -7.61
N ALA A 138 -20.58 3.82 -7.01
CA ALA A 138 -20.76 2.94 -5.85
C ALA A 138 -21.45 3.67 -4.69
N ILE A 139 -21.03 4.91 -4.40
CA ILE A 139 -21.62 5.75 -3.36
C ILE A 139 -23.05 6.14 -3.70
N LYS A 140 -23.33 6.62 -4.92
CA LYS A 140 -24.69 7.01 -5.37
C LYS A 140 -25.67 5.85 -5.27
N MET A 141 -25.26 4.66 -5.72
CA MET A 141 -26.07 3.45 -5.60
C MET A 141 -26.27 3.04 -4.13
N GLY A 142 -25.22 3.11 -3.31
CA GLY A 142 -25.32 2.84 -1.87
C GLY A 142 -26.26 3.81 -1.14
N GLN A 143 -26.28 5.09 -1.54
CA GLN A 143 -27.22 6.09 -1.04
C GLN A 143 -28.66 5.80 -1.50
N HIS A 144 -28.85 5.46 -2.77
CA HIS A 144 -30.16 5.06 -3.30
C HIS A 144 -30.74 3.83 -2.56
N MET A 145 -29.88 2.90 -2.16
CA MET A 145 -30.23 1.72 -1.39
C MET A 145 -30.26 1.94 0.14
N HIS A 146 -30.02 3.17 0.61
CA HIS A 146 -29.93 3.52 2.04
C HIS A 146 -28.93 2.67 2.85
N LEU A 147 -27.82 2.23 2.25
CA LEU A 147 -26.83 1.38 2.90
C LEU A 147 -26.04 2.09 4.02
N PHE A 148 -25.99 3.41 3.99
CA PHE A 148 -25.24 4.21 4.96
C PHE A 148 -26.09 4.71 6.13
N ASP A 149 -27.42 4.65 6.01
CA ASP A 149 -28.37 5.24 6.96
C ASP A 149 -28.95 4.20 7.92
N SER A 150 -29.41 4.64 9.09
CA SER A 150 -30.08 3.77 10.08
C SER A 150 -31.46 3.28 9.64
N SER A 151 -32.04 3.86 8.58
CA SER A 151 -33.34 3.49 8.01
C SER A 151 -33.36 2.05 7.45
N SER A 152 -32.19 1.50 7.13
CA SER A 152 -32.01 0.12 6.68
C SER A 152 -32.27 -0.93 7.79
N ASN A 153 -32.23 -0.55 9.08
CA ASN A 153 -32.45 -1.44 10.23
C ASN A 153 -33.82 -2.15 10.26
N GLY A 154 -34.86 -1.56 9.65
CA GLY A 154 -36.23 -2.09 9.72
C GLY A 154 -36.46 -3.32 8.82
N LYS A 155 -35.72 -3.45 7.72
CA LYS A 155 -35.87 -4.54 6.72
C LYS A 155 -34.75 -5.58 6.77
N MET A 156 -33.63 -5.27 7.41
CA MET A 156 -32.39 -6.07 7.41
C MET A 156 -32.19 -6.92 8.67
N LYS A 157 -33.26 -7.36 9.33
CA LYS A 157 -33.14 -8.33 10.43
C LYS A 157 -32.87 -9.73 9.85
N ASP A 158 -31.62 -10.16 10.01
CA ASP A 158 -31.17 -11.55 9.99
C ASP A 158 -31.21 -12.30 8.65
N THR A 159 -30.93 -11.61 7.55
CA THR A 159 -30.73 -12.25 6.24
C THR A 159 -29.27 -12.16 5.79
N ARG A 160 -28.80 -13.12 5.00
CA ARG A 160 -27.49 -13.03 4.30
C ARG A 160 -27.33 -11.71 3.54
N MET A 161 -28.43 -11.17 3.02
CA MET A 161 -28.48 -9.88 2.34
C MET A 161 -28.15 -8.71 3.27
N ALA A 162 -28.61 -8.77 4.54
CA ALA A 162 -28.28 -7.76 5.53
C ALA A 162 -26.77 -7.69 5.82
N LYS A 163 -26.14 -8.86 6.02
CA LYS A 163 -24.69 -8.96 6.22
C LYS A 163 -23.93 -8.40 5.01
N ALA A 164 -24.34 -8.77 3.80
CA ALA A 164 -23.74 -8.27 2.56
C ALA A 164 -23.88 -6.75 2.41
N GLY A 165 -25.03 -6.17 2.79
CA GLY A 165 -25.26 -4.73 2.76
C GLY A 165 -24.36 -3.98 3.73
N ILE A 166 -24.30 -4.40 5.00
CA ILE A 166 -23.42 -3.80 6.02
C ILE A 166 -21.95 -3.90 5.60
N HIS A 167 -21.52 -5.08 5.15
CA HIS A 167 -20.14 -5.28 4.69
C HIS A 167 -19.82 -4.35 3.51
N THR A 168 -20.72 -4.25 2.53
CA THR A 168 -20.55 -3.38 1.36
C THR A 168 -20.51 -1.90 1.76
N ALA A 169 -21.39 -1.46 2.67
CA ALA A 169 -21.38 -0.08 3.17
C ALA A 169 -20.04 0.30 3.80
N TRP A 170 -19.52 -0.54 4.70
CA TRP A 170 -18.24 -0.32 5.37
C TRP A 170 -17.06 -0.39 4.41
N LYS A 171 -17.08 -1.27 3.41
CA LYS A 171 -16.02 -1.32 2.38
C LYS A 171 -16.07 -0.13 1.43
N THR A 172 -17.26 0.34 1.02
CA THR A 172 -17.39 1.58 0.24
C THR A 172 -16.85 2.78 1.02
N PHE A 173 -17.21 2.91 2.30
CA PHE A 173 -16.71 3.99 3.16
C PHE A 173 -15.19 3.92 3.37
N SER A 174 -14.66 2.73 3.65
CA SER A 174 -13.22 2.52 3.86
C SER A 174 -12.41 2.85 2.61
N TRP A 175 -12.89 2.38 1.44
CA TRP A 175 -12.25 2.63 0.15
C TRP A 175 -12.24 4.13 -0.21
N GLN A 176 -13.36 4.83 -0.03
CA GLN A 176 -13.40 6.27 -0.32
C GLN A 176 -12.52 7.08 0.65
N ALA A 177 -12.49 6.73 1.93
CA ALA A 177 -11.67 7.42 2.92
C ALA A 177 -10.16 7.25 2.60
N MET A 178 -9.77 6.04 2.21
CA MET A 178 -8.42 5.75 1.76
C MET A 178 -8.04 6.58 0.53
N LEU A 179 -8.91 6.65 -0.48
CA LEU A 179 -8.65 7.44 -1.69
C LEU A 179 -8.63 8.95 -1.39
N ALA A 180 -9.54 9.44 -0.56
CA ALA A 180 -9.56 10.85 -0.15
C ALA A 180 -8.23 11.25 0.52
N TYR A 181 -7.72 10.43 1.44
CA TYR A 181 -6.40 10.64 2.04
C TYR A 181 -5.27 10.57 0.99
N SER A 182 -5.24 9.52 0.18
CA SER A 182 -4.13 9.27 -0.74
C SER A 182 -4.02 10.31 -1.86
N TYR A 183 -5.12 10.98 -2.20
CA TYR A 183 -5.19 12.01 -3.25
C TYR A 183 -5.26 13.43 -2.70
N LEU A 184 -5.18 13.61 -1.38
CA LEU A 184 -5.30 14.91 -0.71
C LEU A 184 -6.60 15.65 -1.09
N ARG A 185 -7.73 14.94 -0.99
CA ARG A 185 -9.06 15.43 -1.35
C ARG A 185 -10.03 15.35 -0.18
N ALA A 186 -11.10 16.15 -0.26
CA ALA A 186 -12.23 16.02 0.63
C ALA A 186 -12.87 14.63 0.47
N PRO A 187 -13.27 13.96 1.57
CA PRO A 187 -14.00 12.72 1.48
C PRO A 187 -15.39 12.92 0.86
N LEU A 188 -15.84 11.93 0.10
CA LEU A 188 -17.16 11.93 -0.53
C LEU A 188 -18.26 11.59 0.47
N LEU A 189 -17.94 10.76 1.46
CA LEU A 189 -18.80 10.46 2.61
C LEU A 189 -18.19 11.09 3.86
N LYS A 190 -18.90 12.07 4.44
CA LYS A 190 -18.43 12.77 5.63
C LYS A 190 -18.42 11.88 6.87
N ASP A 191 -19.46 11.08 7.04
CA ASP A 191 -19.70 10.27 8.22
C ASP A 191 -19.62 8.77 7.86
N PRO A 192 -19.16 7.91 8.79
CA PRO A 192 -19.18 6.46 8.58
C PRO A 192 -20.63 5.92 8.48
N PRO A 193 -20.82 4.70 7.99
CA PRO A 193 -22.12 4.03 8.01
C PRO A 193 -22.72 4.02 9.42
N GLN A 194 -24.00 4.38 9.54
CA GLN A 194 -24.67 4.50 10.83
C GLN A 194 -24.93 3.17 11.52
N ILE A 195 -24.94 2.06 10.76
CA ILE A 195 -24.98 0.71 11.32
C ILE A 195 -23.54 0.29 11.64
N PRO A 196 -23.16 0.13 12.92
CA PRO A 196 -21.82 -0.30 13.29
C PRO A 196 -21.55 -1.73 12.83
N LEU A 197 -20.27 -2.05 12.64
CA LEU A 197 -19.86 -3.45 12.49
C LEU A 197 -20.20 -4.22 13.79
N PRO A 198 -20.67 -5.48 13.70
CA PRO A 198 -20.97 -6.29 14.87
C PRO A 198 -19.75 -6.45 15.79
N ASP A 199 -19.98 -6.59 17.09
CA ASP A 199 -18.88 -6.88 18.00
C ASP A 199 -18.34 -8.29 17.72
N MET A 200 -17.03 -8.41 17.53
CA MET A 200 -16.37 -9.69 17.27
C MET A 200 -16.39 -10.64 18.46
N GLU A 201 -16.43 -10.13 19.69
CA GLU A 201 -16.53 -10.97 20.89
C GLU A 201 -17.95 -11.54 21.05
N LEU A 202 -18.96 -10.80 20.59
CA LEU A 202 -20.37 -11.18 20.72
C LEU A 202 -20.88 -11.96 19.49
N ASP A 203 -20.40 -11.66 18.28
CA ASP A 203 -20.85 -12.27 17.02
C ASP A 203 -19.68 -12.59 16.06
N PRO A 204 -18.72 -13.46 16.45
CA PRO A 204 -17.56 -13.81 15.61
C PRO A 204 -17.96 -14.50 14.31
N GLN A 205 -19.07 -15.24 14.32
CA GLN A 205 -19.64 -15.96 13.18
C GLN A 205 -20.23 -15.03 12.11
N TRP A 206 -20.43 -13.74 12.39
CA TRP A 206 -20.81 -12.76 11.38
C TRP A 206 -19.75 -12.58 10.31
N TYR A 207 -18.48 -12.53 10.73
CA TYR A 207 -17.33 -12.28 9.85
C TYR A 207 -16.90 -13.52 9.07
N GLY A 208 -17.14 -14.70 9.64
CA GLY A 208 -16.59 -15.95 9.13
C GLY A 208 -15.07 -16.03 9.31
N GLU A 209 -14.49 -17.14 8.88
CA GLU A 209 -13.04 -17.34 8.88
C GLU A 209 -12.62 -18.17 7.67
N THR A 210 -11.46 -17.84 7.13
CA THR A 210 -10.80 -18.59 6.06
C THR A 210 -9.46 -19.06 6.58
N TRP A 211 -9.18 -20.34 6.37
CA TRP A 211 -7.93 -20.97 6.79
C TRP A 211 -7.08 -21.30 5.56
N VAL A 212 -5.78 -21.00 5.64
CA VAL A 212 -4.82 -21.31 4.59
C VAL A 212 -3.79 -22.29 5.07
N GLN A 213 -3.41 -23.21 4.19
CA GLN A 213 -2.30 -24.13 4.42
C GLN A 213 -1.12 -23.68 3.56
N TYR A 214 0.01 -23.38 4.20
CA TYR A 214 1.24 -23.11 3.46
C TYR A 214 1.83 -24.43 2.93
N PRO A 215 2.44 -24.45 1.74
CA PRO A 215 2.97 -25.68 1.14
C PRO A 215 3.93 -26.48 2.04
N HIS A 216 4.65 -25.77 2.92
CA HIS A 216 5.63 -26.34 3.84
C HIS A 216 5.14 -26.43 5.30
N ASP A 217 3.87 -26.11 5.58
CA ASP A 217 3.30 -26.16 6.93
C ASP A 217 2.16 -27.19 6.98
N GLN A 218 2.20 -28.06 8.00
CA GLN A 218 1.13 -29.03 8.23
C GLN A 218 -0.07 -28.39 8.94
N ASN A 219 0.10 -27.21 9.54
CA ASN A 219 -0.94 -26.50 10.25
C ASN A 219 -1.67 -25.50 9.36
N LEU A 220 -2.97 -25.37 9.61
CA LEU A 220 -3.78 -24.31 9.03
C LEU A 220 -3.48 -22.98 9.74
N THR A 221 -3.29 -21.92 8.97
CA THR A 221 -3.16 -20.54 9.44
C THR A 221 -4.46 -19.79 9.20
N ALA A 222 -5.05 -19.22 10.24
CA ALA A 222 -6.24 -18.38 10.12
C ALA A 222 -5.90 -17.07 9.41
N LEU A 223 -6.76 -16.63 8.49
CA LEU A 223 -6.60 -15.32 7.85
C LEU A 223 -7.05 -14.17 8.75
N CYS A 224 -7.81 -14.43 9.82
CA CYS A 224 -8.24 -13.40 10.77
C CYS A 224 -8.96 -12.24 10.08
N LEU A 225 -9.74 -12.54 9.02
CA LEU A 225 -10.34 -11.54 8.13
C LEU A 225 -11.29 -10.60 8.88
N GLY A 226 -12.01 -11.09 9.88
CA GLY A 226 -12.88 -10.27 10.73
C GLY A 226 -12.11 -9.23 11.52
N HIS A 227 -11.03 -9.65 12.20
CA HIS A 227 -10.13 -8.75 12.93
C HIS A 227 -9.54 -7.69 12.02
N HIS A 228 -9.06 -8.10 10.83
CA HIS A 228 -8.54 -7.16 9.85
C HIS A 228 -9.61 -6.18 9.37
N MET A 229 -10.81 -6.65 9.04
CA MET A 229 -11.91 -5.81 8.58
C MET A 229 -12.31 -4.74 9.61
N LYS A 230 -12.44 -5.14 10.88
CA LYS A 230 -12.78 -4.20 11.97
C LYS A 230 -11.68 -3.15 12.15
N ALA A 231 -10.43 -3.60 12.29
CA ALA A 231 -9.29 -2.70 12.45
C ALA A 231 -9.13 -1.75 11.24
N GLU A 232 -9.37 -2.25 10.02
CA GLU A 232 -9.34 -1.45 8.80
C GLU A 232 -10.43 -0.36 8.79
N ALA A 233 -11.67 -0.72 9.15
CA ALA A 233 -12.80 0.22 9.20
C ALA A 233 -12.58 1.34 10.25
N GLU A 234 -12.05 0.98 11.42
CA GLU A 234 -11.72 1.93 12.48
C GLU A 234 -10.58 2.87 12.03
N LEU A 235 -9.53 2.33 11.42
CA LEU A 235 -8.42 3.13 10.88
C LEU A 235 -8.92 4.12 9.83
N PHE A 236 -9.75 3.66 8.89
CA PHE A 236 -10.24 4.52 7.82
C PHE A 236 -11.27 5.55 8.27
N THR A 237 -11.91 5.35 9.43
CA THR A 237 -12.68 6.40 10.07
C THR A 237 -11.79 7.58 10.50
N ILE A 238 -10.60 7.28 11.04
CA ILE A 238 -9.60 8.31 11.41
C ILE A 238 -9.04 8.99 10.15
N PHE A 239 -8.74 8.22 9.10
CA PHE A 239 -8.31 8.79 7.80
C PHE A 239 -9.36 9.74 7.23
N ASN A 240 -10.64 9.35 7.28
CA ASN A 240 -11.73 10.17 6.77
C ASN A 240 -11.82 11.51 7.50
N GLU A 241 -11.70 11.49 8.84
CA GLU A 241 -11.67 12.69 9.66
C GLU A 241 -10.47 13.58 9.34
N LEU A 242 -9.27 12.99 9.22
CA LEU A 242 -8.07 13.71 8.81
C LEU A 242 -8.25 14.39 7.45
N SER A 243 -8.71 13.65 6.44
CA SER A 243 -8.97 14.21 5.09
C SER A 243 -10.04 15.29 5.11
N TYR A 244 -11.09 15.13 5.91
CA TYR A 244 -12.11 16.15 6.06
C TYR A 244 -11.56 17.43 6.70
N LEU A 245 -10.70 17.30 7.72
CA LEU A 245 -10.08 18.44 8.39
C LEU A 245 -9.12 19.20 7.48
N CYS A 246 -8.33 18.49 6.67
CA CYS A 246 -7.36 19.10 5.76
C CYS A 246 -8.02 19.68 4.50
N PHE A 247 -9.02 19.00 3.93
CA PHE A 247 -9.49 19.29 2.56
C PHE A 247 -11.00 19.53 2.44
N GLY A 248 -11.79 19.14 3.44
CA GLY A 248 -13.26 19.24 3.42
C GLY A 248 -13.83 20.51 4.04
N ARG A 249 -12.97 21.42 4.52
CA ARG A 249 -13.33 22.70 5.15
C ARG A 249 -12.72 23.87 4.38
N PRO A 250 -13.23 25.10 4.53
CA PRO A 250 -12.59 26.29 3.98
C PRO A 250 -11.11 26.32 4.37
N SER A 251 -10.23 26.62 3.41
CA SER A 251 -8.77 26.49 3.54
C SER A 251 -8.23 27.15 4.80
N ARG A 252 -7.96 26.32 5.80
CA ARG A 252 -7.26 26.70 7.03
C ARG A 252 -6.33 25.57 7.44
N SER A 253 -5.19 25.94 8.00
CA SER A 253 -4.28 24.98 8.62
C SER A 253 -4.93 24.37 9.86
N LEU A 254 -4.60 23.11 10.17
CA LEU A 254 -5.02 22.46 11.40
C LEU A 254 -4.35 23.16 12.59
N ILE A 255 -5.11 23.33 13.68
CA ILE A 255 -4.54 23.84 14.93
C ILE A 255 -3.93 22.68 15.74
N THR A 256 -3.00 23.00 16.64
CA THR A 256 -2.28 22.02 17.47
C THR A 256 -3.22 21.03 18.19
N SER A 257 -4.35 21.49 18.73
CA SER A 257 -5.31 20.60 19.40
C SER A 257 -5.98 19.59 18.47
N GLU A 258 -6.19 19.93 17.18
CA GLU A 258 -6.73 19.01 16.19
C GLU A 258 -5.70 17.92 15.83
N ILE A 259 -4.44 18.33 15.67
CA ILE A 259 -3.32 17.40 15.40
C ILE A 259 -3.13 16.43 16.57
N LEU A 260 -3.13 16.94 17.81
CA LEU A 260 -3.00 16.11 19.02
C LEU A 260 -4.19 15.16 19.21
N SER A 261 -5.41 15.63 18.91
CA SER A 261 -6.62 14.79 18.95
C SER A 261 -6.53 13.63 17.96
N LEU A 262 -6.15 13.91 16.70
CA LEU A 262 -5.95 12.88 15.67
C LEU A 262 -4.84 11.90 16.06
N LYS A 263 -3.71 12.40 16.59
CA LYS A 263 -2.62 11.56 17.11
C LYS A 263 -3.13 10.61 18.20
N GLY A 264 -3.89 11.13 19.16
CA GLY A 264 -4.49 10.33 20.23
C GLY A 264 -5.40 9.22 19.69
N LYS A 265 -6.18 9.50 18.65
CA LYS A 265 -7.03 8.48 17.97
C LYS A 265 -6.20 7.41 17.29
N PHE A 266 -5.14 7.78 16.57
CA PHE A 266 -4.22 6.82 15.96
C PHE A 266 -3.54 5.94 17.02
N ASP A 267 -3.04 6.53 18.10
CA ASP A 267 -2.39 5.80 19.18
C ASP A 267 -3.35 4.85 19.90
N ALA A 268 -4.59 5.31 20.17
CA ALA A 268 -5.65 4.48 20.73
C ALA A 268 -6.00 3.30 19.80
N TRP A 269 -6.14 3.55 18.50
CA TRP A 269 -6.39 2.50 17.51
C TRP A 269 -5.28 1.44 17.52
N LYS A 270 -4.00 1.87 17.55
CA LYS A 270 -2.87 0.93 17.59
C LYS A 270 -2.84 0.11 18.88
N ALA A 271 -3.14 0.73 20.01
CA ALA A 271 -3.20 0.05 21.31
C ALA A 271 -4.36 -0.96 21.39
N ALA A 272 -5.48 -0.68 20.70
CA ALA A 272 -6.66 -1.53 20.66
C ALA A 272 -6.56 -2.72 19.69
N LEU A 273 -5.49 -2.83 18.90
CA LEU A 273 -5.34 -3.95 17.96
C LEU A 273 -5.33 -5.30 18.68
N PRO A 274 -6.06 -6.31 18.16
CA PRO A 274 -6.06 -7.65 18.73
C PRO A 274 -4.67 -8.28 18.63
N GLY A 275 -4.36 -9.24 19.52
CA GLY A 275 -3.06 -9.91 19.57
C GLY A 275 -2.57 -10.47 18.23
N THR A 276 -3.49 -10.94 17.38
CA THR A 276 -3.21 -11.46 16.03
C THR A 276 -2.76 -10.39 15.03
N LEU A 277 -3.07 -9.11 15.29
CA LEU A 277 -2.66 -7.96 14.47
C LEU A 277 -1.55 -7.13 15.12
N GLN A 278 -1.05 -7.54 16.28
CA GLN A 278 0.09 -6.87 16.93
C GLN A 278 1.39 -7.10 16.14
N PRO A 279 2.35 -6.16 16.19
CA PRO A 279 3.60 -6.26 15.43
C PRO A 279 4.36 -7.59 15.59
N GLY A 280 4.34 -8.17 16.79
CA GLY A 280 5.00 -9.45 17.07
C GLY A 280 4.33 -10.68 16.43
N ALA A 281 3.08 -10.55 15.97
CA ALA A 281 2.30 -11.63 15.37
C ALA A 281 2.16 -11.49 13.84
N LEU A 282 2.81 -10.51 13.22
CA LEU A 282 2.65 -10.24 11.79
C LEU A 282 3.21 -11.36 10.92
N VAL A 283 2.30 -12.08 10.27
CA VAL A 283 2.60 -13.11 9.27
C VAL A 283 2.00 -12.77 7.92
N LEU A 284 0.76 -12.27 7.85
CA LEU A 284 -0.02 -12.19 6.62
C LEU A 284 0.10 -10.82 5.92
N PRO A 285 0.13 -10.75 4.57
CA PRO A 285 0.30 -9.48 3.84
C PRO A 285 -0.72 -8.38 4.21
N HIS A 286 -1.98 -8.75 4.42
CA HIS A 286 -3.02 -7.80 4.82
C HIS A 286 -2.81 -7.27 6.24
N SER A 287 -2.17 -8.02 7.13
CA SER A 287 -1.83 -7.52 8.47
C SER A 287 -0.73 -6.46 8.38
N PHE A 288 0.26 -6.64 7.50
CA PHE A 288 1.28 -5.63 7.22
C PHE A 288 0.68 -4.33 6.66
N SER A 289 -0.31 -4.43 5.76
CA SER A 289 -0.90 -3.25 5.12
C SER A 289 -1.55 -2.28 6.12
N LEU A 290 -2.11 -2.78 7.23
CA LEU A 290 -2.64 -1.94 8.31
C LEU A 290 -1.53 -1.10 8.96
N HIS A 291 -0.40 -1.72 9.30
CA HIS A 291 0.72 -1.03 9.93
C HIS A 291 1.40 -0.05 8.96
N PHE A 292 1.55 -0.41 7.69
CA PHE A 292 2.04 0.52 6.67
C PHE A 292 1.17 1.78 6.61
N ARG A 293 -0.14 1.62 6.49
CA ARG A 293 -1.09 2.75 6.45
C ARG A 293 -1.02 3.60 7.72
N TYR A 294 -1.01 2.96 8.90
CA TYR A 294 -0.86 3.67 10.18
C TYR A 294 0.41 4.53 10.20
N HIS A 295 1.57 3.94 9.89
CA HIS A 295 2.84 4.65 9.93
C HIS A 295 2.87 5.80 8.94
N GLN A 296 2.36 5.60 7.73
CA GLN A 296 2.29 6.65 6.71
C GLN A 296 1.39 7.82 7.12
N ALA A 297 0.20 7.54 7.65
CA ALA A 297 -0.71 8.58 8.13
C ALA A 297 -0.15 9.33 9.32
N MET A 298 0.47 8.63 10.27
CA MET A 298 1.11 9.27 11.41
C MET A 298 2.29 10.15 11.02
N ILE A 299 3.13 9.72 10.08
CA ILE A 299 4.21 10.58 9.57
C ILE A 299 3.61 11.82 8.93
N GLY A 300 2.63 11.64 8.03
CA GLY A 300 1.96 12.75 7.36
C GLY A 300 1.31 13.75 8.32
N LEU A 301 0.68 13.26 9.39
CA LEU A 301 0.09 14.07 10.44
C LEU A 301 1.14 14.88 11.21
N MET A 302 2.28 14.27 11.56
CA MET A 302 3.36 14.92 12.30
C MET A 302 4.18 15.90 11.44
N GLN A 303 4.06 15.83 10.11
CA GLN A 303 4.67 16.79 9.19
C GLN A 303 3.87 18.09 9.07
N LEU A 304 2.60 18.11 9.50
CA LEU A 304 1.81 19.34 9.48
C LEU A 304 2.40 20.38 10.44
N PRO A 305 2.45 21.66 10.02
CA PRO A 305 3.00 22.72 10.86
C PRO A 305 2.13 22.89 12.11
N LEU A 306 2.77 22.92 13.28
CA LEU A 306 2.11 23.34 14.51
C LEU A 306 1.94 24.86 14.46
N ALA A 307 0.72 25.34 14.22
CA ALA A 307 0.43 26.76 14.29
C ALA A 307 0.50 27.23 15.75
N ASP A 308 1.26 28.31 15.97
CA ASP A 308 1.61 29.00 17.22
C ASP A 308 0.84 28.59 18.50
N SER A 309 1.58 28.03 19.45
CA SER A 309 1.47 28.46 20.85
C SER A 309 2.86 28.84 21.34
N SER A 310 3.14 30.14 21.31
CA SER A 310 4.08 30.85 22.18
C SER A 310 4.37 30.05 23.46
N ASP A 311 5.62 29.61 23.65
CA ASP A 311 6.25 29.31 24.94
C ASP A 311 5.38 28.66 26.02
N ALA A 312 4.52 27.73 25.63
CA ALA A 312 3.78 26.92 26.58
C ALA A 312 4.45 25.56 26.60
N VAL A 313 5.21 25.33 27.68
CA VAL A 313 5.44 23.99 28.23
C VAL A 313 4.06 23.43 28.58
N VAL A 314 3.32 23.00 27.56
CA VAL A 314 2.06 22.29 27.72
C VAL A 314 2.47 20.85 27.96
N ASP A 315 2.13 20.36 29.14
CA ASP A 315 1.96 18.95 29.46
C ASP A 315 1.12 18.29 28.37
N SER A 316 1.79 17.82 27.30
CA SER A 316 1.17 17.61 25.99
C SER A 316 0.69 16.17 25.80
N GLY A 317 0.75 15.32 26.84
CA GLY A 317 0.58 13.87 26.71
C GLY A 317 1.61 13.22 25.76
N ILE A 318 2.48 14.03 25.17
CA ILE A 318 3.74 13.73 24.54
C ILE A 318 4.72 13.96 25.70
N GLY A 319 5.37 12.90 26.18
CA GLY A 319 6.38 13.06 27.24
C GLY A 319 7.35 14.17 26.86
N ALA A 320 7.95 14.83 27.84
CA ALA A 320 8.82 16.02 27.69
C ALA A 320 10.02 15.88 26.71
N GLU A 321 10.15 14.76 26.01
CA GLU A 321 11.23 14.36 25.11
C GLU A 321 10.81 14.08 23.65
N GLU A 322 9.51 14.05 23.29
CA GLU A 322 9.07 13.60 21.94
C GLU A 322 8.69 14.76 20.99
N THR A 323 9.67 15.39 20.34
CA THR A 323 9.39 16.38 19.27
C THR A 323 8.72 15.71 18.04
N PRO A 324 7.92 16.42 17.22
CA PRO A 324 7.34 15.87 15.97
C PRO A 324 8.39 15.24 15.05
N LYS A 325 9.59 15.85 14.95
CA LYS A 325 10.72 15.32 14.18
C LYS A 325 11.23 13.98 14.75
N ALA A 326 11.32 13.85 16.07
CA ALA A 326 11.72 12.59 16.70
C ALA A 326 10.68 11.48 16.47
N ILE A 327 9.39 11.83 16.51
CA ILE A 327 8.29 10.91 16.21
C ILE A 327 8.37 10.44 14.74
N ILE A 328 8.52 11.37 13.78
CA ILE A 328 8.67 11.05 12.36
C ILE A 328 9.84 10.07 12.14
N ARG A 329 11.02 10.38 12.69
CA ARG A 329 12.20 9.51 12.59
C ARG A 329 11.94 8.11 13.15
N SER A 330 11.26 8.02 14.30
CA SER A 330 10.87 6.73 14.89
C SER A 330 9.93 5.94 13.99
N LEU A 331 8.97 6.62 13.35
CA LEU A 331 8.01 6.01 12.44
C LEU A 331 8.67 5.54 11.13
N GLU A 332 9.62 6.30 10.59
CA GLU A 332 10.38 5.94 9.39
C GLU A 332 11.22 4.68 9.61
N VAL A 333 11.92 4.59 10.74
CA VAL A 333 12.66 3.37 11.13
C VAL A 333 11.72 2.16 11.27
N LYS A 334 10.54 2.34 11.87
CA LYS A 334 9.54 1.27 11.99
C LYS A 334 8.98 0.87 10.63
N LEU A 335 8.74 1.82 9.75
CA LEU A 335 8.26 1.57 8.39
C LEU A 335 9.30 0.79 7.57
N GLU A 336 10.57 1.18 7.63
CA GLU A 336 11.67 0.45 7.00
C GLU A 336 11.78 -0.98 7.54
N PHE A 337 11.73 -1.15 8.86
CA PHE A 337 11.77 -2.46 9.50
C PHE A 337 10.62 -3.36 9.02
N LEU A 338 9.39 -2.84 8.98
CA LEU A 338 8.23 -3.58 8.49
C LEU A 338 8.39 -3.94 7.01
N MET A 339 8.95 -3.06 6.19
CA MET A 339 9.21 -3.33 4.78
C MET A 339 10.23 -4.44 4.58
N ARG A 340 11.33 -4.43 5.33
CA ARG A 340 12.33 -5.50 5.32
C ARG A 340 11.74 -6.83 5.79
N LEU A 341 10.93 -6.82 6.86
CA LEU A 341 10.24 -8.01 7.36
C LEU A 341 9.24 -8.56 6.34
N TYR A 342 8.46 -7.69 5.68
CA TYR A 342 7.56 -8.07 4.62
C TYR A 342 8.32 -8.74 3.48
N TYR A 343 9.41 -8.12 3.01
CA TYR A 343 10.23 -8.67 1.94
C TYR A 343 10.77 -10.06 2.29
N MET A 344 11.28 -10.21 3.51
CA MET A 344 11.80 -11.49 4.00
C MET A 344 10.73 -12.58 3.98
N ARG A 345 9.46 -12.28 4.25
CA ARG A 345 8.38 -13.29 4.32
C ARG A 345 7.66 -13.53 3.00
N HIS A 346 7.48 -12.48 2.20
CA HIS A 346 6.54 -12.49 1.08
C HIS A 346 7.19 -12.18 -0.27
N SER A 347 8.47 -11.81 -0.29
CA SER A 347 9.13 -11.22 -1.45
C SER A 347 8.40 -9.96 -1.96
N PHE A 348 8.76 -9.50 -3.16
CA PHE A 348 8.00 -8.49 -3.91
C PHE A 348 7.45 -9.02 -5.23
N VAL A 349 7.49 -10.34 -5.45
CA VAL A 349 7.06 -10.95 -6.73
C VAL A 349 5.53 -10.86 -6.86
N ASN A 350 4.81 -11.16 -5.79
CA ASN A 350 3.35 -11.20 -5.81
C ASN A 350 2.74 -9.79 -5.78
N HIS A 351 1.64 -9.62 -6.51
CA HIS A 351 0.89 -8.37 -6.58
C HIS A 351 0.54 -7.85 -5.17
N SER A 352 1.03 -6.66 -4.83
CA SER A 352 0.75 -6.01 -3.54
C SER A 352 0.72 -4.48 -3.71
N PRO A 353 -0.43 -3.93 -4.13
CA PRO A 353 -0.55 -2.50 -4.48
C PRO A 353 -0.40 -1.58 -3.26
N TRP A 354 -0.51 -2.12 -2.05
CA TRP A 354 -0.35 -1.38 -0.80
C TRP A 354 1.09 -1.01 -0.48
N LEU A 355 2.06 -1.66 -1.13
CA LEU A 355 3.47 -1.43 -0.89
C LEU A 355 4.03 -0.22 -1.64
N ILE A 356 3.35 0.21 -2.70
CA ILE A 356 3.80 1.24 -3.62
C ILE A 356 4.15 2.54 -2.88
N TYR A 357 3.21 3.05 -2.09
CA TYR A 357 3.37 4.30 -1.37
C TYR A 357 4.47 4.24 -0.31
N PRO A 358 4.53 3.23 0.59
CA PRO A 358 5.60 3.19 1.58
C PRO A 358 6.99 2.99 0.94
N MET A 359 7.09 2.26 -0.17
CA MET A 359 8.35 2.09 -0.91
C MET A 359 8.85 3.39 -1.51
N ALA A 360 7.99 4.10 -2.25
CA ALA A 360 8.37 5.39 -2.84
C ALA A 360 8.80 6.37 -1.74
N ARG A 361 8.04 6.47 -0.65
CA ARG A 361 8.40 7.34 0.49
C ARG A 361 9.77 6.97 1.09
N LEU A 362 9.98 5.70 1.43
CA LEU A 362 11.24 5.26 2.04
C LEU A 362 12.44 5.43 1.10
N GLY A 363 12.26 5.19 -0.20
CA GLY A 363 13.33 5.37 -1.18
C GLY A 363 13.75 6.84 -1.31
N ASN A 364 12.78 7.74 -1.40
CA ASN A 364 13.02 9.19 -1.44
C ASN A 364 13.69 9.68 -0.15
N HIS A 365 13.18 9.28 1.02
CA HIS A 365 13.74 9.67 2.31
C HIS A 365 15.17 9.16 2.51
N ALA A 366 15.45 7.91 2.15
CA ALA A 366 16.81 7.36 2.21
C ALA A 366 17.77 8.11 1.27
N ASN A 367 17.30 8.55 0.09
CA ASN A 367 18.09 9.39 -0.81
C ASN A 367 18.40 10.75 -0.18
N GLU A 368 17.40 11.43 0.40
CA GLU A 368 17.60 12.71 1.10
C GLU A 368 18.64 12.60 2.23
N LEU A 369 18.57 11.54 3.04
CA LEU A 369 19.55 11.28 4.11
C LEU A 369 20.95 10.99 3.57
N LEU A 370 21.05 10.24 2.47
CA LEU A 370 22.33 9.96 1.81
C LEU A 370 22.97 11.23 1.25
N GLU A 371 22.18 12.16 0.73
CA GLU A 371 22.67 13.43 0.19
C GLU A 371 23.07 14.44 1.27
N GLY A 372 22.30 14.52 2.37
CA GLY A 372 22.58 15.42 3.48
C GLY A 372 23.67 14.91 4.44
N GLY A 373 24.07 13.65 4.33
CA GLY A 373 24.90 12.94 5.30
C GLY A 373 26.39 12.85 4.99
N SER A 374 27.02 13.85 4.35
CA SER A 374 28.45 13.77 3.98
C SER A 374 29.40 13.48 5.16
N ASP A 375 28.98 13.80 6.39
CA ASP A 375 29.72 13.57 7.65
C ASP A 375 29.13 12.42 8.51
N GLU A 376 28.16 11.66 8.01
CA GLU A 376 27.60 10.52 8.75
C GLU A 376 28.54 9.30 8.77
N ASP A 377 28.37 8.45 9.78
CA ASP A 377 29.11 7.19 9.90
C ASP A 377 28.91 6.32 8.63
N PRO A 378 29.98 5.73 8.07
CA PRO A 378 29.90 4.92 6.85
C PRO A 378 28.84 3.81 6.89
N GLY A 379 28.61 3.19 8.06
CA GLY A 379 27.60 2.15 8.23
C GLY A 379 26.17 2.65 8.06
N LYS A 380 25.89 3.91 8.41
CA LYS A 380 24.59 4.53 8.16
C LYS A 380 24.37 4.83 6.69
N LEU A 381 25.40 5.35 6.01
CA LEU A 381 25.35 5.60 4.57
C LEU A 381 25.08 4.30 3.80
N ASP A 382 25.71 3.20 4.20
CA ASP A 382 25.44 1.87 3.64
C ASP A 382 24.02 1.39 3.94
N GLY A 383 23.49 1.70 5.12
CA GLY A 383 22.08 1.49 5.45
C GLY A 383 21.13 2.19 4.47
N TYR A 384 21.36 3.48 4.19
CA TYR A 384 20.53 4.23 3.23
C TYR A 384 20.65 3.69 1.81
N ARG A 385 21.87 3.35 1.35
CA ARG A 385 22.08 2.69 0.05
C ARG A 385 21.29 1.39 -0.04
N SER A 386 21.32 0.56 1.01
CA SER A 386 20.55 -0.68 1.09
C SER A 386 19.04 -0.43 0.99
N THR A 387 18.52 0.60 1.65
CA THR A 387 17.10 0.97 1.60
C THR A 387 16.68 1.42 0.20
N ILE A 388 17.50 2.24 -0.48
CA ILE A 388 17.26 2.66 -1.87
C ILE A 388 17.20 1.45 -2.80
N ILE A 389 18.16 0.52 -2.68
CA ILE A 389 18.20 -0.72 -3.48
C ILE A 389 16.96 -1.58 -3.22
N LEU A 390 16.57 -1.76 -1.96
CA LEU A 390 15.39 -2.55 -1.60
C LEU A 390 14.12 -1.96 -2.22
N CYS A 391 13.94 -0.64 -2.14
CA CYS A 391 12.80 0.05 -2.73
C CYS A 391 12.80 -0.06 -4.26
N ALA A 392 13.94 0.11 -4.93
CA ALA A 392 14.03 -0.05 -6.37
C ALA A 392 13.69 -1.48 -6.82
N LYS A 393 14.22 -2.50 -6.14
CA LYS A 393 13.91 -3.91 -6.42
C LYS A 393 12.43 -4.20 -6.28
N ALA A 394 11.80 -3.56 -5.30
CA ALA A 394 10.39 -3.71 -5.09
C ALA A 394 9.54 -3.06 -6.18
N LEU A 395 9.89 -1.84 -6.59
CA LEU A 395 9.24 -1.13 -7.68
C LEU A 395 9.41 -1.88 -9.01
N GLU A 396 10.61 -2.40 -9.31
CA GLU A 396 10.84 -3.27 -10.47
C GLU A 396 9.96 -4.53 -10.40
N SER A 397 9.91 -5.21 -9.25
CA SER A 397 9.11 -6.42 -9.11
C SER A 397 7.61 -6.12 -9.30
N GLN A 398 7.12 -5.02 -8.72
CA GLN A 398 5.72 -4.62 -8.82
C GLN A 398 5.33 -3.99 -10.18
N ALA A 399 6.29 -3.47 -10.95
CA ALA A 399 6.06 -2.93 -12.29
C ALA A 399 5.50 -4.00 -13.26
N HIS A 400 5.74 -5.29 -12.98
CA HIS A 400 5.12 -6.39 -13.72
C HIS A 400 3.60 -6.50 -13.46
N ASN A 401 3.12 -5.99 -12.33
CA ASN A 401 1.76 -6.16 -11.86
C ASN A 401 0.88 -4.92 -12.09
N PHE A 402 1.44 -3.71 -12.11
CA PHE A 402 0.70 -2.47 -12.36
C PHE A 402 1.62 -1.31 -12.72
N HIS A 403 1.12 -0.42 -13.59
CA HIS A 403 1.92 0.65 -14.21
C HIS A 403 2.43 1.73 -13.24
N VAL A 404 1.70 1.98 -12.14
CA VAL A 404 2.10 3.00 -11.14
C VAL A 404 3.49 2.70 -10.54
N ALA A 405 3.86 1.42 -10.39
CA ALA A 405 5.19 1.06 -9.92
C ALA A 405 6.30 1.43 -10.92
N THR A 406 6.03 1.34 -12.22
CA THR A 406 6.97 1.77 -13.27
C THR A 406 7.29 3.25 -13.13
N SER A 407 6.26 4.09 -12.99
CA SER A 407 6.40 5.55 -12.84
C SER A 407 7.26 5.93 -11.64
N LEU A 408 7.05 5.28 -10.49
CA LEU A 408 7.85 5.51 -9.29
C LEU A 408 9.26 4.95 -9.40
N GLY A 409 9.42 3.84 -10.12
CA GLY A 409 10.73 3.29 -10.46
C GLY A 409 11.56 4.32 -11.22
N ILE A 410 11.01 4.88 -12.30
CA ILE A 410 11.67 5.95 -13.09
C ILE A 410 12.01 7.15 -12.20
N GLN A 411 11.05 7.62 -11.41
CA GLN A 411 11.27 8.75 -10.51
C GLN A 411 12.42 8.49 -9.53
N LEU A 412 12.47 7.31 -8.90
CA LEU A 412 13.56 6.98 -7.99
C LEU A 412 14.92 6.93 -8.71
N HIS A 413 14.97 6.40 -9.93
CA HIS A 413 16.20 6.35 -10.73
C HIS A 413 16.66 7.75 -11.19
N SER A 414 15.75 8.69 -11.39
CA SER A 414 16.10 10.05 -11.87
C SER A 414 16.61 10.98 -10.78
N ILE A 415 16.32 10.71 -9.50
CA ILE A 415 16.73 11.56 -8.37
C ILE A 415 18.01 11.11 -7.68
N VAL A 416 18.47 9.87 -7.90
CA VAL A 416 19.69 9.36 -7.27
C VAL A 416 20.94 9.83 -8.01
N LYS A 417 22.02 10.12 -7.28
CA LYS A 417 23.30 10.53 -7.88
C LYS A 417 23.91 9.43 -8.77
N PRO A 418 24.75 9.77 -9.76
CA PRO A 418 25.34 8.79 -10.70
C PRO A 418 26.05 7.61 -10.04
N GLU A 419 26.76 7.83 -8.93
CA GLU A 419 27.44 6.77 -8.17
C GLU A 419 26.44 5.76 -7.57
N MET A 420 25.34 6.27 -7.00
CA MET A 420 24.27 5.44 -6.45
C MET A 420 23.50 4.73 -7.56
N LEU A 421 23.27 5.40 -8.70
CA LEU A 421 22.63 4.81 -9.87
C LEU A 421 23.44 3.63 -10.42
N GLN A 422 24.77 3.77 -10.52
CA GLN A 422 25.65 2.69 -10.96
C GLN A 422 25.56 1.49 -10.02
N LEU A 423 25.54 1.72 -8.70
CA LEU A 423 25.34 0.66 -7.71
C LEU A 423 23.95 0.02 -7.87
N LEU A 424 22.90 0.83 -8.02
CA LEU A 424 21.52 0.38 -8.17
C LEU A 424 21.36 -0.59 -9.37
N GLN A 425 21.95 -0.24 -10.51
CA GLN A 425 21.92 -1.03 -11.75
C GLN A 425 22.63 -2.39 -11.64
N THR A 426 23.39 -2.65 -10.56
CA THR A 426 23.93 -3.99 -10.28
C THR A 426 22.90 -4.94 -9.65
N TYR A 427 21.79 -4.42 -9.11
CA TYR A 427 20.77 -5.19 -8.40
C TYR A 427 19.40 -5.21 -9.09
N VAL A 428 19.08 -4.20 -9.88
CA VAL A 428 17.83 -4.08 -10.64
C VAL A 428 18.13 -3.84 -12.11
N LYS A 429 17.24 -4.28 -13.00
CA LYS A 429 17.39 -3.98 -14.43
C LYS A 429 17.31 -2.48 -14.65
N ALA A 430 18.16 -1.98 -15.54
CA ALA A 430 18.06 -0.60 -15.99
C ALA A 430 16.66 -0.36 -16.56
N VAL A 431 16.00 0.69 -16.07
CA VAL A 431 14.73 1.14 -16.62
C VAL A 431 15.06 1.85 -17.94
N ASP A 432 14.52 1.35 -19.04
CA ASP A 432 14.52 2.08 -20.31
C ASP A 432 13.54 3.24 -20.18
N VAL A 433 14.09 4.41 -19.84
CA VAL A 433 13.31 5.61 -19.55
C VAL A 433 12.51 6.05 -20.78
N GLU A 434 13.08 5.96 -21.98
CA GLU A 434 12.40 6.38 -23.22
C GLU A 434 11.23 5.44 -23.55
N SER A 435 11.44 4.11 -23.51
CA SER A 435 10.36 3.14 -23.75
C SER A 435 9.27 3.20 -22.68
N ALA A 436 9.64 3.45 -21.43
CA ALA A 436 8.70 3.50 -20.32
C ALA A 436 7.92 4.83 -20.28
N GLU A 437 8.52 5.94 -20.74
CA GLU A 437 7.84 7.22 -20.95
C GLU A 437 6.78 7.12 -22.05
N GLU A 438 7.08 6.47 -23.17
CA GLU A 438 6.10 6.21 -24.23
C GLU A 438 4.90 5.39 -23.71
N GLU A 439 5.17 4.34 -22.93
CA GLU A 439 4.15 3.50 -22.30
C GLU A 439 3.32 4.29 -21.25
N MET A 440 3.97 5.13 -20.44
CA MET A 440 3.29 6.00 -19.47
C MET A 440 2.38 7.03 -20.15
N VAL A 441 2.85 7.69 -21.21
CA VAL A 441 2.08 8.67 -21.98
C VAL A 441 0.89 8.00 -22.69
N ALA A 442 1.07 6.81 -23.24
CA ALA A 442 0.02 6.07 -23.94
C ALA A 442 -1.10 5.61 -23.00
N HIS A 443 -0.76 5.19 -21.78
CA HIS A 443 -1.71 4.59 -20.85
C HIS A 443 -2.23 5.53 -19.75
N HIS A 444 -1.58 6.68 -19.50
CA HIS A 444 -1.89 7.56 -18.36
C HIS A 444 -1.94 9.06 -18.71
N PRO A 445 -2.55 9.50 -19.83
CA PRO A 445 -2.44 10.89 -20.29
C PRO A 445 -3.02 11.93 -19.30
N HIS A 446 -3.75 11.51 -18.25
CA HIS A 446 -4.45 12.40 -17.31
C HIS A 446 -4.46 11.91 -15.84
N SER A 447 -3.45 11.15 -15.39
CA SER A 447 -3.35 10.73 -13.98
C SER A 447 -3.29 11.96 -13.07
N GLN A 448 -4.15 11.98 -12.04
CA GLN A 448 -4.19 13.05 -11.05
C GLN A 448 -3.53 12.63 -9.74
N TRP A 449 -2.86 11.47 -9.74
CA TRP A 449 -2.23 10.93 -8.58
C TRP A 449 -1.06 11.81 -8.14
N PRO A 450 -1.10 12.36 -6.92
CA PRO A 450 0.10 12.96 -6.36
C PRO A 450 1.08 11.86 -6.00
N ILE A 451 2.28 11.92 -6.56
CA ILE A 451 3.35 11.02 -6.15
C ILE A 451 3.63 11.25 -4.66
N PRO A 452 3.85 10.19 -3.85
CA PRO A 452 4.10 10.28 -2.40
C PRO A 452 5.46 10.89 -2.02
N ILE A 453 5.88 11.90 -2.77
CA ILE A 453 6.96 12.85 -2.46
C ILE A 453 6.36 14.10 -1.78
N ILE A 454 5.04 14.33 -1.90
CA ILE A 454 4.39 15.47 -1.23
C ILE A 454 3.86 15.11 0.16
N ASN A 455 3.93 16.09 1.05
CA ASN A 455 3.40 16.01 2.40
C ASN A 455 1.94 16.49 2.43
N LEU A 456 1.20 16.16 3.50
CA LEU A 456 -0.22 16.55 3.64
C LEU A 456 -0.46 18.08 3.58
N GLY A 457 0.55 18.88 3.90
CA GLY A 457 0.47 20.35 3.86
C GLY A 457 0.91 20.96 2.53
N ASP A 458 1.39 20.16 1.59
CA ASP A 458 1.88 20.64 0.29
C ASP A 458 0.73 20.72 -0.72
N ASP A 459 0.92 21.55 -1.75
CA ASP A 459 -0.04 21.66 -2.86
C ASP A 459 0.00 20.38 -3.71
N PRO A 460 -1.09 19.58 -3.74
CA PRO A 460 -1.13 18.32 -4.49
C PRO A 460 -0.90 18.50 -5.99
N GLU A 461 -1.20 19.68 -6.54
CA GLU A 461 -0.99 19.95 -7.96
C GLU A 461 0.48 19.88 -8.34
N LYS A 462 1.41 20.14 -7.41
CA LYS A 462 2.85 20.25 -7.70
C LYS A 462 3.56 18.93 -7.96
N ALA A 463 2.97 17.79 -7.58
CA ALA A 463 3.59 16.47 -7.73
C ALA A 463 2.69 15.44 -8.40
N ARG A 464 1.79 15.89 -9.28
CA ARG A 464 0.99 14.97 -10.08
C ARG A 464 1.86 14.21 -11.08
N VAL A 465 1.50 12.95 -11.33
CA VAL A 465 2.17 12.09 -12.33
C VAL A 465 2.21 12.74 -13.71
N ASP A 466 1.15 13.42 -14.14
CA ASP A 466 1.10 14.12 -15.43
C ASP A 466 2.15 15.23 -15.56
N ARG A 467 2.41 16.00 -14.50
CA ARG A 467 3.46 17.03 -14.47
C ARG A 467 4.87 16.47 -14.45
N LEU A 468 5.07 15.29 -13.85
CA LEU A 468 6.37 14.61 -13.92
C LEU A 468 6.67 14.18 -15.35
N ILE A 469 5.69 13.66 -16.08
CA ILE A 469 5.81 13.34 -17.51
C ILE A 469 6.20 14.60 -18.32
N GLU A 470 5.65 15.77 -18.00
CA GLU A 470 6.04 17.05 -18.64
C GLU A 470 7.47 17.48 -18.25
N GLY A 471 7.87 17.30 -16.98
CA GLY A 471 9.20 17.61 -16.48
C GLY A 471 10.31 16.77 -17.13
N PHE A 472 10.04 15.47 -17.37
CA PHE A 472 10.94 14.57 -18.09
C PHE A 472 11.14 15.01 -19.56
N LYS A 473 10.06 15.42 -20.24
CA LYS A 473 10.16 16.00 -21.61
C LYS A 473 11.03 17.26 -21.66
N GLY A 474 11.01 18.07 -20.60
CA GLY A 474 11.82 19.29 -20.50
C GLY A 474 13.32 19.04 -20.27
N THR A 475 13.69 17.95 -19.59
CA THR A 475 15.10 17.61 -19.30
C THR A 475 15.81 17.00 -20.51
N HIS A 476 15.11 16.21 -21.34
CA HIS A 476 15.65 15.69 -22.61
C HIS A 476 15.89 16.78 -23.67
N LEU A 477 15.16 17.90 -23.62
CA LEU A 477 15.40 19.04 -24.53
C LEU A 477 16.66 19.85 -24.16
N GLN A 478 17.14 19.76 -22.92
CA GLN A 478 18.37 20.44 -22.49
C GLN A 478 19.64 19.61 -22.69
N SER A 479 19.55 18.27 -22.71
CA SER A 479 20.68 17.39 -23.04
C SER A 479 20.95 17.29 -24.56
N GLY A 480 19.97 17.65 -25.40
CA GLY A 480 20.11 17.67 -26.87
C GLY A 480 20.75 18.93 -27.46
N ALA A 481 21.13 19.91 -26.64
CA ALA A 481 21.69 21.18 -27.08
C ALA A 481 23.20 21.31 -26.82
N VAL A 482 23.98 20.28 -27.17
CA VAL A 482 25.40 20.46 -27.51
C VAL A 482 25.54 20.19 -29.01
N LYS A 483 25.33 21.25 -29.80
CA LYS A 483 25.68 21.25 -31.23
C LYS A 483 27.20 21.37 -31.37
N VAL A 484 27.72 20.60 -32.33
CA VAL A 484 29.07 20.62 -32.90
C VAL A 484 29.64 22.02 -33.05
#